data_AF-A0A2D4GT52-F1
#
_entry.id   AF-A0A2D4GT52-F1
#
_cell.length_a   1.000
_cell.length_b   1.000
_cell.length_c   1.000
_cell.angle_alpha   90.00
_cell.angle_beta   90.00
_cell.angle_gamma   90.00
#
_symmetry.space_group_name_H-M   'P 1'
#
loop_
_entity.id
_entity.type
_entity.pdbx_description
1 polymer ?
#
loop_
_entity_poly.entity_id
_entity_poly.type
_entity_poly.pdbx_seq_one_letter_code
_entity_poly.pdbx_strand_id
1 'polypeptide(L)'
;KRIEDALDDSIGDVWDFNIDPIALNLLPYEQSSLLELIKTENKVLNKVITVYAALCCEIKKLKHEAETKFYNGLLFYGEGTVDSSKVEGESQIQMGRLISFLQELSCFVTRCYEVVMNVVHQ
;
A
#
# COMPACT_ATOMS: atom_id res chain seq x y z
N LYS A 1 20.49 -7.95 37.66
CA LYS A 1 19.93 -9.25 38.12
C LYS A 1 18.50 -9.45 37.64
N ARG A 2 17.41 -9.01 38.31
CA ARG A 2 16.02 -9.31 37.81
C ARG A 2 15.65 -8.76 36.42
N ILE A 3 16.29 -7.70 35.93
CA ILE A 3 16.03 -7.14 34.58
C ILE A 3 16.93 -7.80 33.53
N GLU A 4 18.16 -8.18 33.88
CA GLU A 4 19.06 -8.95 33.00
C GLU A 4 18.51 -10.35 32.76
N ASP A 5 18.05 -11.03 33.82
CA ASP A 5 17.49 -12.39 33.73
C ASP A 5 16.17 -12.40 32.90
N ALA A 6 15.43 -11.28 32.84
CA ALA A 6 14.22 -11.16 32.02
C ALA A 6 14.50 -10.76 30.55
N LEU A 7 15.68 -10.22 30.27
CA LEU A 7 16.13 -9.90 28.91
C LEU A 7 16.79 -11.11 28.23
N ASP A 8 17.46 -11.97 29.00
CA ASP A 8 18.17 -13.15 28.49
C ASP A 8 17.21 -14.19 27.88
N ASP A 9 16.07 -14.45 28.53
CA ASP A 9 15.06 -15.41 28.06
C ASP A 9 14.28 -14.95 26.81
N SER A 10 14.31 -13.66 26.45
CA SER A 10 13.52 -13.11 25.33
C SER A 10 14.34 -12.74 24.09
N ILE A 11 15.67 -12.69 24.20
CA ILE A 11 16.55 -12.25 23.11
C ILE A 11 17.14 -13.41 22.30
N GLY A 12 17.21 -14.61 22.87
CA GLY A 12 17.83 -15.78 22.22
C GLY A 12 16.93 -16.55 21.24
N ASP A 13 15.61 -16.60 21.49
CA ASP A 13 14.69 -17.53 20.79
C ASP A 13 13.84 -16.89 19.67
N VAL A 14 14.03 -15.60 19.40
CA VAL A 14 13.21 -14.87 18.40
C VAL A 14 13.89 -14.76 17.03
N TRP A 15 15.19 -15.05 16.94
CA TRP A 15 15.97 -14.86 15.71
C TRP A 15 16.65 -16.18 15.32
N ASP A 16 15.93 -17.09 14.66
CA ASP A 16 16.53 -18.29 14.07
C ASP A 16 17.04 -17.95 12.66
N PHE A 17 18.37 -17.90 12.49
CA PHE A 17 19.03 -17.60 11.22
C PHE A 17 18.68 -18.60 10.08
N ASN A 18 18.18 -19.79 10.40
CA ASN A 18 17.71 -20.76 9.40
C ASN A 18 16.25 -20.54 8.99
N ILE A 19 15.46 -19.81 9.79
CA ILE A 19 14.04 -19.55 9.57
C ILE A 19 13.81 -18.11 9.08
N ASP A 20 14.66 -17.17 9.52
CA ASP A 20 14.61 -15.75 9.17
C ASP A 20 15.89 -15.31 8.43
N PRO A 21 16.09 -15.75 7.16
CA PRO A 21 17.25 -15.31 6.39
C PRO A 21 17.19 -13.80 6.17
N ILE A 22 18.29 -13.11 6.44
CA ILE A 22 18.46 -11.69 6.12
C ILE A 22 18.48 -11.57 4.59
N ALA A 23 17.34 -11.19 4.02
CA ALA A 23 17.21 -10.93 2.59
C ALA A 23 17.87 -9.57 2.26
N LEU A 24 19.08 -9.61 1.72
CA LEU A 24 19.73 -8.42 1.16
C LEU A 24 19.15 -8.15 -0.23
N ASN A 25 18.33 -7.10 -0.34
CA ASN A 25 17.79 -6.67 -1.62
C ASN A 25 18.85 -5.89 -2.41
N LEU A 26 19.62 -6.59 -3.24
CA LEU A 26 20.73 -6.04 -4.03
C LEU A 26 20.28 -5.36 -5.34
N LEU A 27 19.03 -4.89 -5.41
CA LEU A 27 18.56 -4.18 -6.59
C LEU A 27 19.29 -2.84 -6.72
N PRO A 28 19.78 -2.50 -7.93
CA PRO A 28 20.38 -1.19 -8.15
C PRO A 28 19.36 -0.10 -7.79
N TYR A 29 19.75 0.75 -6.85
CA TYR A 29 18.93 1.88 -6.41
C TYR A 29 19.21 3.09 -7.30
N GLU A 30 18.18 3.55 -8.01
CA GLU A 30 18.27 4.72 -8.87
C GLU A 30 18.47 5.99 -8.03
N GLN A 31 19.58 6.70 -8.28
CA GLN A 31 19.93 7.93 -7.56
C GLN A 31 19.54 9.19 -8.34
N SER A 32 19.28 9.07 -9.65
CA SER A 32 18.85 10.20 -10.47
C SER A 32 17.38 10.54 -10.24
N SER A 33 17.06 11.84 -10.29
CA SER A 33 15.69 12.30 -10.23
C SER A 33 14.93 11.94 -11.51
N LEU A 34 13.60 11.81 -11.41
CA LEU A 34 12.75 11.50 -12.59
C LEU A 34 12.97 12.47 -13.75
N LEU A 35 13.17 13.76 -13.46
CA LEU A 35 13.39 14.79 -14.47
C LEU A 35 14.74 14.65 -15.17
N GLU A 36 15.76 14.15 -14.49
CA GLU A 36 17.07 13.87 -15.08
C GLU A 36 17.02 12.63 -15.99
N LEU A 37 16.31 11.60 -15.55
CA LEU A 37 16.10 10.35 -16.30
C LEU A 37 15.40 10.57 -17.64
N ILE A 38 14.42 11.46 -17.69
CA ILE A 38 13.60 11.69 -18.90
C ILE A 38 14.09 12.87 -19.76
N LYS A 39 15.21 13.49 -19.39
CA LYS A 39 15.72 14.70 -20.06
C LYS A 39 16.22 14.37 -21.46
N THR A 40 15.66 15.07 -22.45
CA THR A 40 16.08 15.02 -23.85
C THR A 40 16.52 16.40 -24.34
N GLU A 41 17.14 16.47 -25.51
CA GLU A 41 17.49 17.74 -26.17
C GLU A 41 16.26 18.46 -26.76
N ASN A 42 15.16 17.73 -27.00
CA ASN A 42 13.94 18.28 -27.56
C ASN A 42 13.04 18.85 -26.46
N LYS A 43 12.92 20.19 -26.45
CA LYS A 43 12.12 20.92 -25.45
C LYS A 43 10.63 20.56 -25.48
N VAL A 44 10.05 20.24 -26.64
CA VAL A 44 8.65 19.83 -26.76
C VAL A 44 8.47 18.44 -26.17
N LEU A 45 9.36 17.52 -26.55
CA LEU A 45 9.35 16.15 -26.04
C LEU A 45 9.49 16.10 -24.51
N ASN A 46 10.38 16.93 -23.94
CA ASN A 46 10.53 17.03 -22.49
C ASN A 46 9.22 17.40 -21.78
N LYS A 47 8.43 18.31 -22.34
CA LYS A 47 7.14 18.68 -21.74
C LYS A 47 6.17 17.50 -21.75
N VAL A 48 6.06 16.83 -22.90
CA VAL A 48 5.18 15.66 -23.07
C VAL A 48 5.59 14.54 -22.11
N ILE A 49 6.86 14.12 -22.12
CA ILE A 49 7.32 13.03 -21.26
C ILE A 49 7.20 13.40 -19.78
N THR A 50 7.41 14.66 -19.39
CA THR A 50 7.22 15.09 -17.99
C THR A 50 5.79 14.83 -17.50
N VAL A 51 4.78 15.13 -18.32
CA VAL A 51 3.37 14.88 -17.97
C VAL A 51 3.10 13.39 -17.86
N TYR A 52 3.49 12.60 -18.86
CA TYR A 52 3.31 11.15 -18.83
C TYR A 52 4.07 10.47 -17.68
N ALA A 53 5.28 10.92 -17.38
CA ALA A 53 6.08 10.42 -16.26
C ALA A 53 5.41 10.71 -14.92
N ALA A 54 4.85 11.91 -14.74
CA ALA A 54 4.08 12.26 -13.54
C ALA A 54 2.84 11.37 -13.38
N LEU A 55 2.07 11.14 -14.46
CA LEU A 55 0.91 10.24 -14.44
C LEU A 55 1.31 8.80 -14.10
N CYS A 56 2.38 8.28 -14.71
CA CYS A 56 2.91 6.95 -14.39
C CYS A 56 3.32 6.82 -12.92
N CYS A 57 3.96 7.85 -12.36
CA CYS A 57 4.32 7.87 -10.94
C CYS A 57 3.07 7.87 -10.05
N GLU A 58 2.03 8.61 -10.42
CA GLU A 58 0.78 8.62 -9.68
C GLU A 58 0.06 7.27 -9.73
N ILE A 59 -0.02 6.62 -10.89
CA ILE A 59 -0.60 5.27 -11.03
C ILE A 59 0.14 4.27 -10.15
N LYS A 60 1.48 4.32 -10.10
CA LYS A 60 2.26 3.44 -9.22
C LYS A 60 1.94 3.67 -7.74
N LYS A 61 1.76 4.92 -7.31
CA LYS A 61 1.36 5.25 -5.95
C LYS A 61 -0.04 4.74 -5.63
N LEU A 62 -1.01 4.99 -6.51
CA LEU A 62 -2.40 4.52 -6.34
C LEU A 62 -2.46 3.00 -6.28
N LYS A 63 -1.71 2.30 -7.15
CA LYS A 63 -1.60 0.84 -7.09
C LYS A 63 -1.08 0.35 -5.73
N HIS A 64 0.00 0.96 -5.25
CA HIS A 64 0.58 0.60 -3.96
C HIS A 64 -0.40 0.86 -2.79
N GLU A 65 -1.13 1.97 -2.83
CA GLU A 65 -2.17 2.27 -1.85
C GLU A 65 -3.31 1.25 -1.89
N ALA A 66 -3.75 0.84 -3.08
CA ALA A 66 -4.76 -0.21 -3.24
C ALA A 66 -4.33 -1.53 -2.59
N GLU A 67 -3.12 -1.97 -2.89
CA GLU A 67 -2.56 -3.23 -2.40
C GLU A 67 -2.37 -3.26 -0.89
N THR A 68 -1.90 -2.14 -0.31
CA THR A 68 -1.56 -2.07 1.12
C THR A 68 -2.76 -1.75 2.01
N LYS A 69 -3.68 -0.90 1.53
CA LYS A 69 -4.76 -0.35 2.37
C LYS A 69 -6.11 -1.00 2.11
N PHE A 70 -6.48 -1.23 0.85
CA PHE A 70 -7.85 -1.56 0.49
C PHE A 70 -8.09 -3.05 0.22
N TYR A 71 -7.15 -3.75 -0.42
CA TYR A 71 -7.35 -5.14 -0.82
C TYR A 71 -7.61 -6.07 0.36
N ASN A 72 -6.79 -6.00 1.42
CA ASN A 72 -6.99 -6.84 2.61
C ASN A 72 -8.33 -6.52 3.30
N GLY A 73 -8.68 -5.24 3.42
CA GLY A 73 -9.93 -4.82 4.04
C GLY A 73 -11.17 -5.33 3.32
N LEU A 74 -11.12 -5.38 1.99
CA LEU A 74 -12.20 -5.94 1.16
C LEU A 74 -12.21 -7.48 1.16
N LEU A 75 -11.04 -8.11 1.10
CA LEU A 75 -10.90 -9.56 1.04
C LEU A 75 -11.36 -10.25 2.32
N PHE A 76 -11.04 -9.66 3.48
CA PHE A 76 -11.37 -10.24 4.79
C PHE A 76 -12.63 -9.67 5.43
N TYR A 77 -13.42 -8.87 4.69
CA TYR A 77 -14.64 -8.32 5.26
C TYR A 77 -15.67 -9.42 5.53
N GLY A 78 -16.08 -9.55 6.80
CA GLY A 78 -17.02 -10.58 7.25
C GLY A 78 -16.37 -11.93 7.60
N GLU A 79 -15.08 -12.10 7.31
CA GLU A 79 -14.30 -13.26 7.73
C GLU A 79 -14.16 -13.29 9.26
N GLY A 80 -14.20 -14.49 9.85
CA GLY A 80 -14.11 -14.68 11.30
C GLY A 80 -15.40 -14.47 12.09
N THR A 81 -16.54 -14.22 11.43
CA THR A 81 -17.85 -14.21 12.10
C THR A 81 -18.35 -15.64 12.31
N VAL A 82 -18.05 -16.23 13.47
CA VAL A 82 -18.53 -17.57 13.84
C VAL A 82 -20.05 -17.53 14.00
N ASP A 83 -20.79 -18.31 13.20
CA ASP A 83 -22.25 -18.27 13.11
C ASP A 83 -22.99 -18.69 14.39
N SER A 84 -22.29 -19.14 15.43
CA SER A 84 -22.89 -19.79 16.60
C SER A 84 -23.60 -18.85 17.59
N SER A 85 -23.53 -17.53 17.46
CA SER A 85 -24.26 -16.61 18.36
C SER A 85 -24.35 -15.15 17.86
N LYS A 86 -24.71 -14.89 16.59
CA LYS A 86 -24.88 -13.51 16.12
C LYS A 86 -26.03 -12.84 16.89
N VAL A 87 -25.69 -11.92 17.79
CA VAL A 87 -26.68 -11.13 18.54
C VAL A 87 -27.31 -10.12 17.59
N GLU A 88 -28.61 -9.88 17.72
CA GLU A 88 -29.31 -8.86 16.93
C GLU A 88 -28.58 -7.50 17.08
N GLY A 89 -28.17 -6.89 15.96
CA GLY A 89 -27.44 -5.62 15.95
C GLY A 89 -25.94 -5.72 15.64
N GLU A 90 -25.31 -6.90 15.74
CA GLU A 90 -23.85 -7.03 15.52
C GLU A 90 -23.44 -6.71 14.08
N SER A 91 -24.23 -7.14 13.09
CA SER A 91 -23.99 -6.83 11.68
C SER A 91 -24.01 -5.33 11.41
N GLN A 92 -24.92 -4.59 12.07
CA GLN A 92 -25.05 -3.14 11.95
C GLN A 92 -23.84 -2.43 12.57
N ILE A 93 -23.32 -2.93 13.69
CA ILE A 93 -22.10 -2.40 14.32
C ILE A 93 -20.88 -2.67 13.44
N GLN A 94 -20.75 -3.88 12.87
CA GLN A 94 -19.66 -4.21 11.95
C GLN A 94 -19.71 -3.33 10.69
N MET A 95 -20.89 -3.14 10.10
CA MET A 95 -21.07 -2.23 8.99
C MET A 95 -20.71 -0.79 9.38
N GLY A 96 -21.17 -0.32 10.54
CA GLY A 96 -20.85 1.01 11.06
C GLY A 96 -19.34 1.26 11.18
N ARG A 97 -18.57 0.26 11.61
CA ARG A 97 -17.10 0.32 11.65
C ARG A 97 -16.45 0.36 10.27
N LEU A 98 -17.08 -0.24 9.25
CA LEU A 98 -16.58 -0.25 7.88
C LEU A 98 -16.91 1.04 7.11
N ILE A 99 -17.87 1.85 7.55
CA ILE A 99 -18.32 3.05 6.81
C ILE A 99 -17.15 3.99 6.48
N SER A 100 -16.28 4.29 7.43
CA SER A 100 -15.14 5.19 7.19
C SER A 100 -14.18 4.61 6.14
N PHE A 101 -13.94 3.31 6.16
CA PHE A 101 -13.15 2.62 5.15
C PHE A 101 -13.78 2.71 3.75
N LEU A 102 -15.09 2.49 3.64
CA LEU A 102 -15.82 2.60 2.37
C LEU A 102 -15.84 4.03 1.82
N GLN A 103 -15.95 5.02 2.71
CA GLN A 103 -15.89 6.43 2.31
C GLN A 103 -14.52 6.77 1.71
N GLU A 104 -13.43 6.37 2.38
CA GLU A 104 -12.08 6.56 1.86
C GLU A 104 -11.86 5.81 0.54
N LEU A 105 -12.37 4.58 0.44
CA LEU A 105 -12.33 3.80 -0.79
C LEU A 105 -13.07 4.49 -1.94
N SER A 106 -14.23 5.09 -1.67
CA SER A 106 -14.98 5.84 -2.69
C SER A 106 -14.18 7.03 -3.22
N CYS A 107 -13.51 7.77 -2.34
CA CYS A 107 -12.63 8.87 -2.76
C CYS A 107 -11.44 8.36 -3.58
N PHE A 108 -10.84 7.24 -3.15
CA PHE A 108 -9.73 6.60 -3.85
C PHE A 108 -10.12 6.15 -5.27
N VAL A 109 -11.29 5.52 -5.44
CA VAL A 109 -11.80 5.09 -6.75
C VAL A 109 -12.02 6.29 -7.67
N THR A 110 -12.59 7.40 -7.16
CA THR A 110 -12.73 8.64 -7.93
C THR A 110 -11.38 9.15 -8.40
N ARG A 111 -10.36 9.14 -7.53
CA ARG A 111 -9.02 9.57 -7.90
C ARG A 111 -8.40 8.68 -8.97
N CYS A 112 -8.57 7.36 -8.86
CA CYS A 112 -8.11 6.41 -9.89
C CYS A 112 -8.75 6.70 -11.24
N TYR A 113 -10.06 6.95 -11.26
CA TYR A 113 -10.79 7.30 -12.47
C TYR A 113 -10.25 8.57 -13.12
N GLU A 114 -10.05 9.64 -12.33
CA GLU A 114 -9.48 10.90 -12.83
C GLU A 114 -8.09 10.71 -13.46
N VAL A 115 -7.22 9.93 -12.81
CA VAL A 115 -5.87 9.68 -13.33
C VAL A 115 -5.92 8.89 -14.63
N VAL A 116 -6.76 7.86 -14.73
CA VAL A 116 -6.96 7.10 -15.97
C VAL A 116 -7.50 8.00 -17.07
N MET A 117 -8.48 8.85 -16.77
CA MET A 117 -9.01 9.82 -17.74
C MET A 117 -7.93 10.79 -18.21
N ASN A 118 -7.08 11.28 -17.30
CA ASN A 118 -5.97 12.15 -17.67
C ASN A 118 -4.99 11.45 -18.61
N VAL A 119 -4.69 10.17 -18.40
CA VAL A 119 -3.83 9.39 -19.32
C VAL A 119 -4.44 9.28 -20.71
N VAL A 120 -5.74 9.04 -20.81
CA VAL A 120 -6.44 8.90 -22.10
C VAL A 120 -6.55 10.23 -22.84
N HIS A 121 -6.61 11.36 -22.11
CA HIS A 121 -6.75 12.70 -22.70
C HIS A 121 -5.42 13.40 -23.06
N GLN A 122 -4.26 12.92 -22.58
CA GLN A 122 -2.95 13.44 -23.01
C GLN A 122 -2.60 13.02 -24.44
#